data_AF-A0A959NYK6-F1
#
_entry.id   AF-A0A959NYK6-F1
#
_cell.length_a   1.000
_cell.length_b   1.000
_cell.length_c   1.000
_cell.angle_alpha   90.00
_cell.angle_beta   90.00
_cell.angle_gamma   90.00
#
_symmetry.space_group_name_H-M   'P 1'
#
loop_
_entity.id
_entity.type
_entity.pdbx_description
1 polymer ?
#
loop_
_entity_poly.entity_id
_entity_poly.type
_entity_poly.pdbx_seq_one_letter_code
_entity_poly.pdbx_strand_id
1 'polypeptide(L)'
;NLLSFCTLLNNYFDNYKNRFTDSIIPANNTFGPQNVMDKIKPDLVTYWNHIRGDNDKSFVFLNSFWFYLQDQTLEFVYQQIEALPKIEETTYDTSYENNQFSYDKNNIIELLGNFFMLNSRHLKDSIDLLFEYVTRKPDNLPELIHKIREVLIFDREDEYSNFNRQKTLFDILIKGVKKDDELLSTSFFELSKTFLSHKFQQTKGGRNNSIVLYQYQIPNNKTIQEFRTKIWNTLESSFESRPIMAFSLLKNYSRVHPDVNKEIMSFDIPLVLNIIDKHLTNENFEHCKYVQNQIRWFRRHDFDLPEFSNLTNRFVNETYLAFLKIDWDRFRDKEMYEFDDFREYERLKEAEIRSSFILTNEDGINDFYDTFILLKNSADNNWNYNNALDFVIDENFTKNLTIGLALLTKVIENDNLVNYVPRVTFRNQLKVENSVNQIWKLIQRSQFENKELWELSFYDYIDDTLINNELADSLINTISKMNKPNTIHFDRLERFLKVKPNLFQLILKLITDKNEKEGSRLQVWMDFFSKHFENLGDDIELIKKAYIQQNLIQHHFDYQGQGFLQILKVDKNFLIEFVESLYFSTERHSLGGDQSDMSYVWNVDNIEDTLIQVFDLVIEKDLYFGILEHYCNV
;
A
#
# COMPACT_ATOMS: atom_id res chain seq x y z
N ASN A 1 -19.46 -29.58 51.94
CA ASN A 1 -18.46 -28.56 52.33
C ASN A 1 -18.02 -27.81 51.08
N LEU A 2 -18.19 -26.49 51.07
CA LEU A 2 -17.59 -25.63 50.05
C LEU A 2 -16.13 -25.35 50.47
N LEU A 3 -15.19 -25.42 49.52
CA LEU A 3 -13.79 -25.06 49.76
C LEU A 3 -13.66 -23.53 49.88
N SER A 4 -12.73 -23.06 50.71
CA SER A 4 -12.41 -21.63 50.79
C SER A 4 -11.68 -21.17 49.52
N PHE A 5 -11.75 -19.87 49.22
CA PHE A 5 -11.05 -19.29 48.07
C PHE A 5 -9.53 -19.52 48.16
N CYS A 6 -8.93 -19.29 49.34
CA CYS A 6 -7.53 -19.64 49.62
C CYS A 6 -7.19 -21.10 49.28
N THR A 7 -8.02 -22.07 49.70
CA THR A 7 -7.79 -23.50 49.39
C THR A 7 -7.90 -23.78 47.90
N LEU A 8 -8.83 -23.12 47.19
CA LEU A 8 -8.94 -23.25 45.75
C LEU A 8 -7.68 -22.70 45.07
N LEU A 9 -7.27 -21.49 45.44
CA LEU A 9 -6.13 -20.81 44.84
C LEU A 9 -4.83 -21.62 44.99
N ASN A 10 -4.51 -22.07 46.21
CA ASN A 10 -3.26 -22.78 46.50
C ASN A 10 -3.11 -24.13 45.81
N ASN A 11 -4.22 -24.82 45.53
CA ASN A 11 -4.18 -26.21 45.04
C ASN A 11 -4.57 -26.34 43.56
N TYR A 12 -5.28 -25.36 43.00
CA TYR A 12 -5.94 -25.52 41.69
C TYR A 12 -5.66 -24.39 40.70
N PHE A 13 -5.04 -23.26 41.10
CA PHE A 13 -4.80 -22.16 40.17
C PHE A 13 -3.99 -22.59 38.95
N ASP A 14 -2.86 -23.27 39.14
CA ASP A 14 -1.94 -23.63 38.06
C ASP A 14 -2.60 -24.50 36.97
N ASN A 15 -3.54 -25.37 37.36
CA ASN A 15 -4.23 -26.29 36.45
C ASN A 15 -5.55 -25.74 35.90
N TYR A 16 -6.14 -24.73 36.55
CA TYR A 16 -7.52 -24.28 36.25
C TYR A 16 -7.67 -22.75 36.20
N LYS A 17 -6.62 -22.03 35.78
CA LYS A 17 -6.54 -20.56 35.71
C LYS A 17 -7.82 -19.91 35.15
N ASN A 18 -8.27 -20.35 33.97
CA ASN A 18 -9.45 -19.79 33.30
C ASN A 18 -10.72 -19.92 34.15
N ARG A 19 -10.85 -20.99 34.97
CA ARG A 19 -12.01 -21.16 35.86
C ARG A 19 -12.09 -20.10 36.95
N PHE A 20 -10.94 -19.57 37.40
CA PHE A 20 -10.93 -18.46 38.36
C PHE A 20 -11.48 -17.19 37.70
N THR A 21 -10.98 -16.85 36.52
CA THR A 21 -11.44 -15.69 35.75
C THR A 21 -12.92 -15.80 35.41
N ASP A 22 -13.37 -16.96 34.93
CA ASP A 22 -14.77 -17.28 34.61
C ASP A 22 -15.70 -17.19 35.83
N SER A 23 -15.18 -17.35 37.04
CA SER A 23 -15.97 -17.27 38.27
C SER A 23 -15.99 -15.85 38.84
N ILE A 24 -14.86 -15.15 38.77
CA ILE A 24 -14.67 -13.84 39.39
C ILE A 24 -15.31 -12.73 38.58
N ILE A 25 -15.25 -12.79 37.24
CA ILE A 25 -15.89 -11.77 36.40
C ILE A 25 -17.41 -11.72 36.65
N PRO A 26 -18.16 -12.85 36.64
CA PRO A 26 -19.58 -12.83 37.01
C PRO A 26 -19.82 -12.38 38.45
N ALA A 27 -18.94 -12.74 39.39
CA ALA A 27 -19.04 -12.27 40.77
C ALA A 27 -18.93 -10.74 40.86
N ASN A 28 -17.99 -10.12 40.14
CA ASN A 28 -17.87 -8.66 40.06
C ASN A 28 -19.12 -8.02 39.49
N ASN A 29 -19.65 -8.60 38.40
CA ASN A 29 -20.86 -8.09 37.73
C ASN A 29 -22.11 -8.22 38.62
N THR A 30 -22.16 -9.23 39.50
CA THR A 30 -23.32 -9.53 40.35
C THR A 30 -23.28 -8.76 41.68
N PHE A 31 -22.12 -8.77 42.35
CA PHE A 31 -21.99 -8.26 43.72
C PHE A 31 -21.28 -6.91 43.82
N GLY A 32 -20.77 -6.39 42.70
CA GLY A 32 -19.97 -5.17 42.66
C GLY A 32 -18.47 -5.47 42.86
N PRO A 33 -17.57 -4.88 42.04
CA PRO A 33 -16.14 -5.18 42.10
C PRO A 33 -15.50 -4.92 43.46
N GLN A 34 -15.90 -3.87 44.17
CA GLN A 34 -15.33 -3.53 45.48
C GLN A 34 -15.66 -4.61 46.53
N ASN A 35 -16.91 -5.08 46.59
CA ASN A 35 -17.32 -6.09 47.56
C ASN A 35 -16.60 -7.42 47.35
N VAL A 36 -16.38 -7.80 46.08
CA VAL A 36 -15.61 -9.00 45.73
C VAL A 36 -14.15 -8.82 46.10
N MET A 37 -13.56 -7.67 45.75
CA MET A 37 -12.18 -7.32 46.07
C MET A 37 -11.89 -7.40 47.57
N ASP A 38 -12.77 -6.83 48.41
CA ASP A 38 -12.61 -6.85 49.87
C ASP A 38 -12.59 -8.28 50.45
N LYS A 39 -13.23 -9.24 49.76
CA LYS A 39 -13.29 -10.64 50.20
C LYS A 39 -12.09 -11.47 49.75
N ILE A 40 -11.62 -11.28 48.51
CA ILE A 40 -10.61 -12.18 47.93
C ILE A 40 -9.19 -11.61 47.97
N LYS A 41 -9.03 -10.28 48.05
CA LYS A 41 -7.70 -9.63 48.01
C LYS A 41 -6.74 -10.11 49.10
N PRO A 42 -7.15 -10.34 50.37
CA PRO A 42 -6.23 -10.85 51.39
C PRO A 42 -5.62 -12.22 51.03
N ASP A 43 -6.43 -13.12 50.46
CA ASP A 43 -5.97 -14.44 50.00
C ASP A 43 -5.03 -14.30 48.79
N LEU A 44 -5.36 -13.41 47.84
CA LEU A 44 -4.51 -13.13 46.67
C LEU A 44 -3.15 -12.56 47.07
N VAL A 45 -3.11 -11.61 48.02
CA VAL A 45 -1.84 -11.04 48.54
C VAL A 45 -1.03 -12.11 49.28
N THR A 46 -1.70 -12.98 50.04
CA THR A 46 -1.03 -14.09 50.72
C THR A 46 -0.37 -15.01 49.69
N TYR A 47 -1.10 -15.42 48.65
CA TYR A 47 -0.56 -16.28 47.59
C TYR A 47 0.60 -15.61 46.85
N TRP A 48 0.45 -14.33 46.47
CA TRP A 48 1.50 -13.53 45.84
C TRP A 48 2.83 -13.61 46.62
N ASN A 49 2.78 -13.41 47.94
CA ASN A 49 3.98 -13.44 48.78
C ASN A 49 4.71 -14.80 48.76
N HIS A 50 4.00 -15.90 48.49
CA HIS A 50 4.60 -17.23 48.37
C HIS A 50 5.23 -17.47 46.99
N ILE A 51 4.65 -16.90 45.93
CA ILE A 51 5.08 -17.19 44.55
C ILE A 51 6.00 -16.12 43.94
N ARG A 52 6.12 -14.93 44.55
CA ARG A 52 6.85 -13.77 43.97
C ARG A 52 8.32 -14.00 43.61
N GLY A 53 8.94 -15.08 44.08
CA GLY A 53 10.30 -15.47 43.72
C GLY A 53 10.42 -16.27 42.41
N ASP A 54 9.30 -16.71 41.85
CA ASP A 54 9.22 -17.42 40.57
C ASP A 54 8.58 -16.47 39.54
N ASN A 55 9.38 -15.99 38.57
CA ASN A 55 8.95 -14.99 37.59
C ASN A 55 7.80 -15.49 36.70
N ASP A 56 7.84 -16.75 36.24
CA ASP A 56 6.84 -17.30 35.32
C ASP A 56 5.49 -17.45 36.04
N LYS A 57 5.51 -17.98 37.27
CA LYS A 57 4.29 -18.07 38.08
C LYS A 57 3.75 -16.70 38.46
N SER A 58 4.64 -15.77 38.80
CA SER A 58 4.29 -14.40 39.14
C SER A 58 3.59 -13.70 37.99
N PHE A 59 4.14 -13.78 36.77
CA PHE A 59 3.55 -13.16 35.60
C PHE A 59 2.16 -13.73 35.31
N VAL A 60 2.03 -15.05 35.26
CA VAL A 60 0.74 -15.73 35.01
C VAL A 60 -0.32 -15.33 36.04
N PHE A 61 0.07 -15.28 37.32
CA PHE A 61 -0.83 -14.92 38.41
C PHE A 61 -1.26 -13.46 38.32
N LEU A 62 -0.32 -12.54 38.14
CA LEU A 62 -0.62 -11.12 37.98
C LEU A 62 -1.44 -10.86 36.71
N ASN A 63 -1.19 -11.55 35.61
CA ASN A 63 -2.01 -11.43 34.39
C ASN A 63 -3.47 -11.81 34.63
N SER A 64 -3.74 -12.74 35.56
CA SER A 64 -5.10 -13.13 35.92
C SER A 64 -5.75 -12.18 36.93
N PHE A 65 -4.96 -11.56 37.81
CA PHE A 65 -5.46 -10.83 38.99
C PHE A 65 -5.01 -9.36 39.08
N TRP A 66 -4.45 -8.80 38.01
CA TRP A 66 -3.89 -7.44 37.97
C TRP A 66 -4.86 -6.40 38.52
N PHE A 67 -6.15 -6.54 38.21
CA PHE A 67 -7.22 -5.64 38.66
C PHE A 67 -7.27 -5.49 40.19
N TYR A 68 -6.98 -6.57 40.94
CA TYR A 68 -6.98 -6.59 42.41
C TYR A 68 -5.60 -6.26 43.01
N LEU A 69 -4.54 -6.58 42.27
CA LEU A 69 -3.13 -6.52 42.69
C LEU A 69 -2.36 -5.45 41.91
N GLN A 70 -2.96 -4.27 41.75
CA GLN A 70 -2.41 -3.20 40.91
C GLN A 70 -1.01 -2.76 41.35
N ASP A 71 -0.82 -2.48 42.65
CA ASP A 71 0.48 -2.08 43.20
C ASP A 71 1.54 -3.17 42.99
N GLN A 72 1.20 -4.44 43.26
CA GLN A 72 2.11 -5.58 43.08
C GLN A 72 2.44 -5.82 41.60
N THR A 73 1.48 -5.58 40.71
CA THR A 73 1.69 -5.72 39.26
C THR A 73 2.69 -4.69 38.76
N LEU A 74 2.51 -3.42 39.13
CA LEU A 74 3.44 -2.35 38.75
C LEU A 74 4.83 -2.57 39.35
N GLU A 75 4.93 -2.98 40.62
CA GLU A 75 6.20 -3.29 41.26
C GLU A 75 6.92 -4.46 40.57
N PHE A 76 6.20 -5.55 40.28
CA PHE A 76 6.75 -6.69 39.57
C PHE A 76 7.29 -6.30 38.18
N VAL A 77 6.49 -5.60 37.39
CA VAL A 77 6.89 -5.18 36.04
C VAL A 77 8.06 -4.19 36.11
N TYR A 78 8.06 -3.25 37.05
CA TYR A 78 9.20 -2.35 37.28
C TYR A 78 10.49 -3.12 37.54
N GLN A 79 10.47 -4.15 38.39
CA GLN A 79 11.64 -4.99 38.65
C GLN A 79 12.10 -5.76 37.40
N GLN A 80 11.17 -6.24 36.57
CA GLN A 80 11.52 -6.88 35.30
C GLN A 80 12.19 -5.89 34.33
N ILE A 81 11.66 -4.67 34.22
CA ILE A 81 12.21 -3.62 33.35
C ILE A 81 13.59 -3.18 33.85
N GLU A 82 13.76 -2.96 35.16
CA GLU A 82 15.05 -2.58 35.76
C GLU A 82 16.16 -3.59 35.50
N ALA A 83 15.82 -4.88 35.39
CA ALA A 83 16.77 -5.95 35.07
C ALA A 83 17.22 -5.96 33.60
N LEU A 84 16.49 -5.28 32.70
CA LEU A 84 16.88 -5.17 31.29
C LEU A 84 18.04 -4.17 31.10
N PRO A 85 18.96 -4.43 30.17
CA PRO A 85 20.05 -3.50 29.89
C PRO A 85 19.51 -2.17 29.35
N LYS A 86 20.18 -1.07 29.69
CA LYS A 86 19.95 0.23 29.05
C LYS A 86 20.60 0.24 27.67
N ILE A 87 19.96 0.91 26.72
CA ILE A 87 20.46 1.10 25.36
C ILE A 87 20.84 2.58 25.20
N GLU A 88 22.01 2.86 24.65
CA GLU A 88 22.58 4.23 24.61
C GLU A 88 22.18 5.02 23.35
N GLU A 89 22.06 4.36 22.19
CA GLU A 89 21.64 5.00 20.94
C GLU A 89 20.53 4.18 20.30
N THR A 90 19.40 4.82 19.99
CA THR A 90 18.33 4.15 19.26
C THR A 90 17.51 5.10 18.42
N THR A 91 17.16 4.65 17.22
CA THR A 91 16.11 5.21 16.39
C THR A 91 14.78 4.55 16.76
N TYR A 92 13.76 5.36 17.01
CA TYR A 92 12.42 4.87 17.33
C TYR A 92 11.56 4.77 16.07
N ASP A 93 11.15 3.56 15.72
CA ASP A 93 10.16 3.32 14.66
C ASP A 93 8.77 3.12 15.25
N THR A 94 7.76 3.60 14.55
CA THR A 94 6.34 3.45 14.89
C THR A 94 5.54 2.72 13.82
N SER A 95 6.20 2.29 12.74
CA SER A 95 5.58 1.57 11.64
C SER A 95 5.24 0.13 12.03
N TYR A 96 4.09 -0.34 11.55
CA TYR A 96 3.66 -1.74 11.69
C TYR A 96 2.72 -2.13 10.56
N GLU A 97 2.72 -3.41 10.22
CA GLU A 97 1.84 -3.97 9.20
C GLU A 97 0.45 -4.29 9.74
N ASN A 98 -0.53 -4.43 8.84
CA ASN A 98 -1.88 -4.85 9.21
C ASN A 98 -1.84 -6.23 9.88
N ASN A 99 -2.49 -6.36 11.04
CA ASN A 99 -2.59 -7.59 11.83
C ASN A 99 -1.26 -8.11 12.40
N GLN A 100 -0.17 -7.32 12.39
CA GLN A 100 1.13 -7.73 12.92
C GLN A 100 1.06 -8.22 14.38
N PHE A 101 0.25 -7.56 15.22
CA PHE A 101 0.11 -7.86 16.65
C PHE A 101 -1.14 -8.68 17.00
N SER A 102 -1.69 -9.44 16.05
CA SER A 102 -2.90 -10.25 16.29
C SER A 102 -2.64 -11.53 17.07
N TYR A 103 -1.47 -12.16 16.91
CA TYR A 103 -1.15 -13.48 17.48
C TYR A 103 0.04 -13.48 18.44
N ASP A 104 1.10 -12.74 18.11
CA ASP A 104 2.29 -12.63 18.95
C ASP A 104 2.28 -11.26 19.65
N LYS A 105 1.86 -11.27 20.91
CA LYS A 105 1.70 -10.05 21.72
C LYS A 105 2.71 -10.05 22.86
N ASN A 106 3.33 -8.91 23.09
CA ASN A 106 4.26 -8.72 24.18
C ASN A 106 3.53 -8.74 25.53
N ASN A 107 3.95 -9.68 26.36
CA ASN A 107 3.41 -9.92 27.69
C ASN A 107 3.41 -8.68 28.61
N ILE A 108 4.46 -7.86 28.57
CA ILE A 108 4.54 -6.63 29.39
C ILE A 108 3.57 -5.57 28.88
N ILE A 109 3.48 -5.41 27.54
CA ILE A 109 2.55 -4.46 26.90
C ILE A 109 1.11 -4.85 27.16
N GLU A 110 0.75 -6.12 27.03
CA GLU A 110 -0.61 -6.58 27.32
C GLU A 110 -0.98 -6.40 28.80
N LEU A 111 -0.07 -6.78 29.72
CA LEU A 111 -0.32 -6.70 31.15
C LEU A 111 -0.51 -5.25 31.61
N LEU A 112 0.39 -4.34 31.25
CA LEU A 112 0.27 -2.92 31.61
C LEU A 112 -0.81 -2.22 30.78
N GLY A 113 -1.05 -2.63 29.54
CA GLY A 113 -2.10 -2.10 28.68
C GLY A 113 -3.50 -2.27 29.25
N ASN A 114 -3.72 -3.26 30.11
CA ASN A 114 -4.98 -3.42 30.85
C ASN A 114 -5.32 -2.20 31.73
N PHE A 115 -4.31 -1.49 32.27
CA PHE A 115 -4.51 -0.30 33.08
C PHE A 115 -5.09 0.86 32.26
N PHE A 116 -4.93 0.85 30.93
CA PHE A 116 -5.49 1.86 30.05
C PHE A 116 -7.02 1.84 30.08
N MET A 117 -7.65 0.72 30.42
CA MET A 117 -9.11 0.63 30.53
C MET A 117 -9.64 1.35 31.78
N LEU A 118 -8.79 1.61 32.77
CA LEU A 118 -9.20 2.17 34.06
C LEU A 118 -8.87 3.65 34.14
N ASN A 119 -9.86 4.47 34.48
CA ASN A 119 -9.61 5.82 34.98
C ASN A 119 -9.15 5.75 36.46
N SER A 120 -7.92 5.28 36.68
CA SER A 120 -7.36 5.06 38.02
C SER A 120 -6.09 5.89 38.25
N ARG A 121 -5.69 6.02 39.52
CA ARG A 121 -4.43 6.66 39.91
C ARG A 121 -3.19 5.96 39.32
N HIS A 122 -3.31 4.68 38.95
CA HIS A 122 -2.23 3.85 38.43
C HIS A 122 -2.03 3.98 36.92
N LEU A 123 -2.95 4.67 36.22
CA LEU A 123 -2.84 4.85 34.77
C LEU A 123 -1.53 5.52 34.38
N LYS A 124 -1.18 6.63 35.04
CA LYS A 124 0.04 7.36 34.76
C LYS A 124 1.28 6.48 34.94
N ASP A 125 1.36 5.75 36.05
CA ASP A 125 2.49 4.88 36.37
C ASP A 125 2.61 3.74 35.34
N SER A 126 1.49 3.17 34.87
CA SER A 126 1.52 2.14 33.82
C SER A 126 2.03 2.67 32.49
N ILE A 127 1.67 3.90 32.11
CA ILE A 127 2.14 4.53 30.87
C ILE A 127 3.64 4.87 31.00
N ASP A 128 4.06 5.44 32.12
CA ASP A 128 5.47 5.76 32.38
C ASP A 128 6.33 4.49 32.35
N LEU A 129 5.87 3.39 32.96
CA LEU A 129 6.56 2.09 32.90
C LEU A 129 6.61 1.50 31.50
N LEU A 130 5.57 1.65 30.68
CA LEU A 130 5.59 1.17 29.29
C LEU A 130 6.59 1.94 28.43
N PHE A 131 6.71 3.25 28.62
CA PHE A 131 7.75 4.02 27.92
C PHE A 131 9.15 3.68 28.46
N GLU A 132 9.33 3.48 29.76
CA GLU A 132 10.60 2.98 30.32
C GLU A 132 10.93 1.55 29.87
N TYR A 133 9.93 0.73 29.56
CA TYR A 133 10.16 -0.56 28.92
C TYR A 133 10.70 -0.38 27.50
N VAL A 134 10.10 0.53 26.74
CA VAL A 134 10.52 0.82 25.35
C VAL A 134 11.90 1.48 25.30
N THR A 135 12.32 2.28 26.29
CA THR A 135 13.72 2.79 26.33
C THR A 135 14.75 1.66 26.41
N ARG A 136 14.38 0.49 26.94
CA ARG A 136 15.23 -0.71 27.05
C ARG A 136 14.98 -1.73 25.95
N LYS A 137 13.82 -1.65 25.29
CA LYS A 137 13.42 -2.50 24.14
C LYS A 137 12.70 -1.67 23.06
N PRO A 138 13.43 -0.84 22.29
CA PRO A 138 12.85 0.10 21.33
C PRO A 138 12.02 -0.55 20.21
N ASP A 139 12.35 -1.77 19.80
CA ASP A 139 11.62 -2.54 18.78
C ASP A 139 10.16 -2.82 19.17
N ASN A 140 9.79 -2.65 20.44
CA ASN A 140 8.41 -2.80 20.91
C ASN A 140 7.58 -1.51 20.83
N LEU A 141 8.16 -0.37 20.39
CA LEU A 141 7.40 0.86 20.23
C LEU A 141 6.19 0.71 19.28
N PRO A 142 6.32 0.09 18.10
CA PRO A 142 5.17 -0.11 17.21
C PRO A 142 4.00 -0.83 17.89
N GLU A 143 4.28 -1.87 18.71
CA GLU A 143 3.25 -2.59 19.46
C GLU A 143 2.63 -1.71 20.55
N LEU A 144 3.42 -0.91 21.26
CA LEU A 144 2.90 0.03 22.26
C LEU A 144 1.97 1.08 21.62
N ILE A 145 2.38 1.64 20.47
CA ILE A 145 1.54 2.58 19.70
C ILE A 145 0.23 1.90 19.27
N HIS A 146 0.31 0.66 18.77
CA HIS A 146 -0.86 -0.14 18.43
C HIS A 146 -1.77 -0.35 19.65
N LYS A 147 -1.21 -0.72 20.82
CA LYS A 147 -1.98 -0.93 22.05
C LYS A 147 -2.70 0.32 22.54
N ILE A 148 -2.03 1.48 22.45
CA ILE A 148 -2.64 2.78 22.78
C ILE A 148 -3.81 3.08 21.84
N ARG A 149 -3.66 2.82 20.53
CA ARG A 149 -4.72 3.00 19.52
C ARG A 149 -5.90 2.04 19.72
N GLU A 150 -5.64 0.84 20.23
CA GLU A 150 -6.66 -0.16 20.53
C GLU A 150 -7.52 0.23 21.75
N VAL A 151 -6.90 0.72 22.83
CA VAL A 151 -7.56 0.79 24.15
C VAL A 151 -7.76 2.21 24.69
N LEU A 152 -6.86 3.15 24.35
CA LEU A 152 -6.80 4.49 24.96
C LEU A 152 -7.39 5.58 24.05
N ILE A 153 -7.96 5.22 22.90
CA ILE A 153 -8.71 6.16 22.04
C ILE A 153 -9.98 6.67 22.74
N PHE A 154 -10.51 7.79 22.24
CA PHE A 154 -11.69 8.42 22.82
C PHE A 154 -12.94 7.55 22.68
N ASP A 155 -13.71 7.47 23.76
CA ASP A 155 -15.00 6.78 23.80
C ASP A 155 -16.02 7.53 24.67
N ARG A 156 -17.30 7.14 24.58
CA ARG A 156 -18.42 7.70 25.35
C ARG A 156 -18.19 7.62 26.86
N GLU A 157 -17.57 6.55 27.34
CA GLU A 157 -17.30 6.37 28.78
C GLU A 157 -16.30 7.41 29.31
N ASP A 158 -15.43 7.94 28.45
CA ASP A 158 -14.45 8.94 28.83
C ASP A 158 -15.08 10.29 29.18
N GLU A 159 -16.27 10.60 28.63
CA GLU A 159 -17.00 11.84 28.93
C GLU A 159 -17.24 12.00 30.43
N TYR A 160 -17.57 10.92 31.14
CA TYR A 160 -17.80 10.94 32.59
C TYR A 160 -16.56 11.34 33.41
N SER A 161 -15.37 11.18 32.83
CA SER A 161 -14.10 11.52 33.44
C SER A 161 -13.48 12.81 32.87
N ASN A 162 -14.21 13.54 32.02
CA ASN A 162 -13.66 14.62 31.21
C ASN A 162 -12.40 14.19 30.45
N PHE A 163 -12.42 12.99 29.85
CA PHE A 163 -11.33 12.45 29.04
C PHE A 163 -9.99 12.35 29.77
N ASN A 164 -10.02 11.95 31.05
CA ASN A 164 -8.82 11.94 31.89
C ASN A 164 -7.72 11.01 31.36
N ARG A 165 -8.10 9.89 30.73
CA ARG A 165 -7.14 8.92 30.19
C ARG A 165 -6.28 9.54 29.09
N GLN A 166 -6.94 10.14 28.09
CA GLN A 166 -6.26 10.76 26.95
C GLN A 166 -5.44 11.99 27.38
N LYS A 167 -5.95 12.80 28.30
CA LYS A 167 -5.19 13.92 28.88
C LYS A 167 -3.93 13.44 29.59
N THR A 168 -4.01 12.36 30.38
CA THR A 168 -2.86 11.80 31.11
C THR A 168 -1.76 11.35 30.14
N LEU A 169 -2.14 10.63 29.08
CA LEU A 169 -1.20 10.23 28.02
C LEU A 169 -0.52 11.45 27.39
N PHE A 170 -1.29 12.44 26.93
CA PHE A 170 -0.72 13.59 26.25
C PHE A 170 0.08 14.52 27.15
N ASP A 171 -0.24 14.61 28.45
CA ASP A 171 0.58 15.37 29.39
C ASP A 171 1.98 14.74 29.57
N ILE A 172 2.09 13.39 29.52
CA ILE A 172 3.39 12.68 29.51
C ILE A 172 4.14 12.98 28.21
N LEU A 173 3.48 12.79 27.06
CA LEU A 173 4.08 12.97 25.73
C LEU A 173 4.57 14.42 25.52
N ILE A 174 3.74 15.42 25.84
CA ILE A 174 4.08 16.84 25.72
C ILE A 174 5.23 17.22 26.65
N LYS A 175 5.29 16.63 27.86
CA LYS A 175 6.43 16.84 28.76
C LYS A 175 7.72 16.28 28.16
N GLY A 176 7.64 15.15 27.45
CA GLY A 176 8.73 14.58 26.69
C GLY A 176 9.23 15.52 25.59
N VAL A 177 8.31 16.03 24.74
CA VAL A 177 8.64 17.02 23.70
C VAL A 177 9.36 18.24 24.28
N LYS A 178 8.86 18.80 25.39
CA LYS A 178 9.48 19.96 26.05
C LYS A 178 10.86 19.68 26.64
N LYS A 179 11.19 18.42 26.87
CA LYS A 179 12.49 17.96 27.38
C LYS A 179 13.41 17.42 26.29
N ASP A 180 12.98 17.49 25.03
CA ASP A 180 13.66 16.90 23.89
C ASP A 180 13.91 15.39 24.03
N ASP A 181 12.95 14.68 24.64
CA ASP A 181 12.97 13.23 24.75
C ASP A 181 12.53 12.60 23.41
N GLU A 182 13.43 11.87 22.75
CA GLU A 182 13.19 11.35 21.40
C GLU A 182 12.06 10.32 21.33
N LEU A 183 11.96 9.43 22.31
CA LEU A 183 10.92 8.38 22.38
C LEU A 183 9.55 9.02 22.52
N LEU A 184 9.41 9.90 23.51
CA LEU A 184 8.15 10.56 23.80
C LEU A 184 7.77 11.57 22.72
N SER A 185 8.74 12.22 22.08
CA SER A 185 8.49 13.11 20.94
C SER A 185 8.00 12.35 19.72
N THR A 186 8.69 11.26 19.35
CA THR A 186 8.27 10.38 18.25
C THR A 186 6.85 9.85 18.50
N SER A 187 6.57 9.42 19.72
CA SER A 187 5.25 8.95 20.14
C SER A 187 4.19 10.05 20.13
N PHE A 188 4.54 11.28 20.54
CA PHE A 188 3.65 12.45 20.48
C PHE A 188 3.17 12.71 19.06
N PHE A 189 4.10 12.83 18.09
CA PHE A 189 3.73 13.13 16.71
C PHE A 189 2.92 12.00 16.09
N GLU A 190 3.27 10.75 16.36
CA GLU A 190 2.56 9.60 15.80
C GLU A 190 1.15 9.42 16.38
N LEU A 191 0.98 9.57 17.70
CA LEU A 191 -0.33 9.45 18.33
C LEU A 191 -1.20 10.67 18.01
N SER A 192 -0.63 11.87 17.87
CA SER A 192 -1.38 13.07 17.48
C SER A 192 -2.13 12.88 16.15
N LYS A 193 -1.57 12.14 15.19
CA LYS A 193 -2.25 11.77 13.94
C LYS A 193 -3.59 11.08 14.20
N THR A 194 -3.63 10.17 15.18
CA THR A 194 -4.85 9.49 15.59
C THR A 194 -5.77 10.40 16.39
N PHE A 195 -5.25 11.06 17.43
CA PHE A 195 -6.06 11.80 18.40
C PHE A 195 -6.58 13.16 17.89
N LEU A 196 -6.07 13.65 16.76
CA LEU A 196 -6.66 14.78 16.04
C LEU A 196 -7.84 14.40 15.12
N SER A 197 -8.16 13.11 14.99
CA SER A 197 -9.32 12.63 14.21
C SER A 197 -10.65 13.16 14.75
N HIS A 198 -11.66 13.21 13.89
CA HIS A 198 -13.01 13.70 14.22
C HIS A 198 -13.92 12.59 14.77
N LYS A 199 -13.56 11.32 14.53
CA LYS A 199 -14.33 10.12 14.89
C LYS A 199 -13.39 9.00 15.34
N PHE A 200 -13.89 8.12 16.21
CA PHE A 200 -13.15 6.98 16.73
C PHE A 200 -14.01 5.72 16.60
N GLN A 201 -13.50 4.70 15.90
CA GLN A 201 -14.18 3.42 15.76
C GLN A 201 -13.98 2.60 17.04
N GLN A 202 -15.07 2.03 17.52
CA GLN A 202 -15.12 1.24 18.75
C GLN A 202 -15.64 -0.17 18.44
N THR A 203 -14.98 -1.15 19.02
CA THR A 203 -15.36 -2.57 18.97
C THR A 203 -15.45 -3.08 20.40
N LYS A 204 -16.64 -3.47 20.85
CA LYS A 204 -16.87 -3.96 22.21
C LYS A 204 -17.59 -5.30 22.23
N GLY A 205 -17.32 -6.10 23.25
CA GLY A 205 -18.14 -7.27 23.55
C GLY A 205 -19.52 -6.86 24.06
N GLY A 206 -20.58 -7.44 23.49
CA GLY A 206 -21.96 -7.28 23.91
C GLY A 206 -22.50 -8.50 24.66
N ARG A 207 -23.76 -8.45 25.10
CA ARG A 207 -24.44 -9.59 25.73
C ARG A 207 -24.75 -10.67 24.69
N ASN A 208 -24.94 -11.92 25.13
CA ASN A 208 -25.30 -13.06 24.27
C ASN A 208 -24.32 -13.28 23.09
N ASN A 209 -23.01 -13.20 23.36
CA ASN A 209 -21.95 -13.38 22.36
C ASN A 209 -22.06 -12.42 21.16
N SER A 210 -22.61 -11.22 21.37
CA SER A 210 -22.64 -10.18 20.34
C SER A 210 -21.38 -9.32 20.36
N ILE A 211 -21.08 -8.68 19.24
CA ILE A 211 -20.06 -7.65 19.12
C ILE A 211 -20.79 -6.34 18.78
N VAL A 212 -20.45 -5.27 19.49
CA VAL A 212 -20.98 -3.93 19.25
C VAL A 212 -19.91 -3.12 18.54
N LEU A 213 -20.22 -2.71 17.31
CA LEU A 213 -19.40 -1.84 16.49
C LEU A 213 -20.10 -0.48 16.40
N TYR A 214 -19.42 0.60 16.78
CA TYR A 214 -19.95 1.95 16.62
C TYR A 214 -18.83 2.97 16.38
N GLN A 215 -19.22 4.14 15.88
CA GLN A 215 -18.33 5.27 15.73
C GLN A 215 -18.67 6.34 16.78
N TYR A 216 -17.71 6.66 17.63
CA TYR A 216 -17.81 7.76 18.58
C TYR A 216 -17.44 9.09 17.89
N GLN A 217 -18.37 10.03 17.88
CA GLN A 217 -18.15 11.40 17.40
C GLN A 217 -17.54 12.24 18.52
N ILE A 218 -16.40 12.89 18.28
CA ILE A 218 -15.81 13.73 19.32
C ILE A 218 -16.63 15.03 19.48
N PRO A 219 -17.05 15.39 20.71
CA PRO A 219 -17.84 16.60 20.95
C PRO A 219 -16.96 17.86 20.94
N ASN A 220 -17.48 18.98 20.42
CA ASN A 220 -16.82 20.29 20.52
C ASN A 220 -17.12 20.97 21.86
N ASN A 221 -16.59 20.42 22.95
CA ASN A 221 -16.67 21.01 24.28
C ASN A 221 -15.33 21.61 24.73
N LYS A 222 -15.36 22.38 25.83
CA LYS A 222 -14.17 23.06 26.38
C LYS A 222 -13.00 22.11 26.64
N THR A 223 -13.25 20.89 27.12
CA THR A 223 -12.19 19.93 27.41
C THR A 223 -11.50 19.42 26.15
N ILE A 224 -12.27 19.14 25.09
CA ILE A 224 -11.70 18.75 23.78
C ILE A 224 -10.96 19.92 23.14
N GLN A 225 -11.50 21.13 23.21
CA GLN A 225 -10.82 22.34 22.74
C GLN A 225 -9.47 22.53 23.44
N GLU A 226 -9.42 22.46 24.77
CA GLU A 226 -8.18 22.55 25.55
C GLU A 226 -7.19 21.43 25.18
N PHE A 227 -7.67 20.21 24.99
CA PHE A 227 -6.85 19.07 24.57
C PHE A 227 -6.20 19.31 23.20
N ARG A 228 -6.98 19.72 22.19
CA ARG A 228 -6.48 20.00 20.84
C ARG A 228 -5.53 21.19 20.82
N THR A 229 -5.85 22.26 21.56
CA THR A 229 -4.94 23.41 21.73
C THR A 229 -3.58 22.99 22.28
N LYS A 230 -3.53 22.08 23.26
CA LYS A 230 -2.25 21.55 23.77
C LYS A 230 -1.44 20.85 22.66
N ILE A 231 -2.08 20.04 21.81
CA ILE A 231 -1.42 19.37 20.68
C ILE A 231 -0.89 20.40 19.69
N TRP A 232 -1.73 21.32 19.23
CA TRP A 232 -1.34 22.33 18.23
C TRP A 232 -0.25 23.27 18.73
N ASN A 233 -0.33 23.74 19.98
CA ASN A 233 0.72 24.58 20.56
C ASN A 233 2.04 23.81 20.73
N THR A 234 1.97 22.51 21.07
CA THR A 234 3.17 21.69 21.18
C THR A 234 3.80 21.47 19.79
N LEU A 235 3.00 21.19 18.76
CA LEU A 235 3.45 21.13 17.37
C LEU A 235 4.10 22.45 16.95
N GLU A 236 3.42 23.58 17.17
CA GLU A 236 3.91 24.92 16.79
C GLU A 236 5.24 25.27 17.45
N SER A 237 5.35 25.05 18.77
CA SER A 237 6.57 25.38 19.53
C SER A 237 7.76 24.45 19.24
N SER A 238 7.52 23.26 18.69
CA SER A 238 8.56 22.27 18.38
C SER A 238 8.87 22.17 16.88
N PHE A 239 8.20 22.96 16.03
CA PHE A 239 8.31 22.87 14.58
C PHE A 239 9.75 23.05 14.10
N GLU A 240 10.46 24.06 14.59
CA GLU A 240 11.85 24.34 14.20
C GLU A 240 12.81 23.20 14.57
N SER A 241 12.64 22.60 15.75
CA SER A 241 13.45 21.47 16.20
C SER A 241 13.13 20.17 15.48
N ARG A 242 11.88 19.99 15.02
CA ARG A 242 11.35 18.72 14.50
C ARG A 242 10.48 18.93 13.25
N PRO A 243 11.00 19.57 12.19
CA PRO A 243 10.18 20.03 11.06
C PRO A 243 9.56 18.87 10.27
N ILE A 244 10.28 17.75 10.11
CA ILE A 244 9.81 16.57 9.38
C ILE A 244 8.60 15.94 10.09
N MET A 245 8.68 15.74 11.41
CA MET A 245 7.59 15.14 12.20
C MET A 245 6.38 16.08 12.29
N ALA A 246 6.63 17.37 12.53
CA ALA A 246 5.57 18.38 12.61
C ALA A 246 4.81 18.52 11.28
N PHE A 247 5.54 18.58 10.16
CA PHE A 247 4.94 18.64 8.84
C PHE A 247 4.22 17.34 8.47
N SER A 248 4.72 16.18 8.89
CA SER A 248 4.02 14.88 8.74
C SER A 248 2.66 14.88 9.46
N LEU A 249 2.59 15.46 10.66
CA LEU A 249 1.36 15.60 11.42
C LEU A 249 0.36 16.55 10.73
N LEU A 250 0.83 17.68 10.20
CA LEU A 250 0.01 18.58 9.38
C LEU A 250 -0.55 17.86 8.14
N LYS A 251 0.31 17.17 7.39
CA LYS A 251 -0.12 16.38 6.21
C LYS A 251 -1.18 15.35 6.59
N ASN A 252 -1.02 14.66 7.72
CA ASN A 252 -2.02 13.70 8.20
C ASN A 252 -3.37 14.35 8.50
N TYR A 253 -3.39 15.50 9.18
CA TYR A 253 -4.62 16.26 9.46
C TYR A 253 -5.35 16.71 8.18
N SER A 254 -4.60 17.06 7.13
CA SER A 254 -5.16 17.51 5.84
C SER A 254 -5.76 16.40 4.96
N ARG A 255 -5.67 15.13 5.36
CA ARG A 255 -6.18 14.01 4.55
C ARG A 255 -7.69 14.10 4.36
N VAL A 256 -8.14 13.85 3.14
CA VAL A 256 -9.56 13.79 2.77
C VAL A 256 -10.22 12.65 3.56
N HIS A 257 -11.23 13.00 4.37
CA HIS A 257 -12.01 12.03 5.14
C HIS A 257 -13.50 12.38 5.01
N PRO A 258 -14.40 11.43 4.72
CA PRO A 258 -15.83 11.71 4.43
C PRO A 258 -16.62 12.28 5.61
N ASP A 259 -15.99 12.40 6.78
CA ASP A 259 -16.62 12.29 8.08
C ASP A 259 -16.16 13.42 9.03
N VAL A 260 -15.96 14.61 8.45
CA VAL A 260 -15.49 15.81 9.16
C VAL A 260 -16.57 16.36 10.10
N ASN A 261 -16.21 16.50 11.38
CA ASN A 261 -16.95 17.35 12.32
C ASN A 261 -16.59 18.82 12.06
N LYS A 262 -17.52 19.60 11.47
CA LYS A 262 -17.32 21.01 11.11
C LYS A 262 -17.05 21.92 12.32
N GLU A 263 -17.64 21.64 13.47
CA GLU A 263 -17.43 22.47 14.67
C GLU A 263 -15.99 22.35 15.19
N ILE A 264 -15.44 21.13 15.20
CA ILE A 264 -14.05 20.87 15.54
C ILE A 264 -13.10 21.48 14.50
N MET A 265 -13.39 21.29 13.22
CA MET A 265 -12.59 21.89 12.14
C MET A 265 -12.54 23.41 12.27
N SER A 266 -13.70 24.06 12.49
CA SER A 266 -13.80 25.50 12.72
C SER A 266 -12.90 25.97 13.86
N PHE A 267 -12.85 25.21 14.96
CA PHE A 267 -11.99 25.51 16.10
C PHE A 267 -10.49 25.37 15.76
N ASP A 268 -10.11 24.36 14.99
CA ASP A 268 -8.70 24.11 14.66
C ASP A 268 -8.15 25.06 13.59
N ILE A 269 -8.98 25.56 12.68
CA ILE A 269 -8.56 26.39 11.54
C ILE A 269 -7.60 27.52 11.99
N PRO A 270 -7.94 28.40 12.95
CA PRO A 270 -7.03 29.47 13.37
C PRO A 270 -5.66 28.98 13.86
N LEU A 271 -5.61 27.82 14.53
CA LEU A 271 -4.36 27.23 15.03
C LEU A 271 -3.49 26.72 13.87
N VAL A 272 -4.13 26.03 12.91
CA VAL A 272 -3.46 25.53 11.71
C VAL A 272 -2.95 26.68 10.83
N LEU A 273 -3.75 27.73 10.62
CA LEU A 273 -3.33 28.91 9.85
C LEU A 273 -2.14 29.61 10.50
N ASN A 274 -2.13 29.76 11.83
CA ASN A 274 -0.98 30.34 12.53
C ASN A 274 0.30 29.50 12.36
N ILE A 275 0.21 28.17 12.33
CA ILE A 275 1.37 27.30 12.06
C ILE A 275 1.86 27.50 10.61
N ILE A 276 0.92 27.55 9.64
CA ILE A 276 1.23 27.81 8.24
C ILE A 276 1.97 29.13 8.07
N ASP A 277 1.46 30.20 8.69
CA ASP A 277 2.03 31.54 8.58
C ASP A 277 3.43 31.65 9.20
N LYS A 278 3.68 30.97 10.31
CA LYS A 278 4.96 31.06 11.04
C LYS A 278 6.05 30.17 10.46
N HIS A 279 5.70 28.96 10.04
CA HIS A 279 6.69 27.90 9.86
C HIS A 279 6.82 27.39 8.42
N LEU A 280 5.80 27.60 7.57
CA LEU A 280 5.87 27.16 6.19
C LEU A 280 6.42 28.27 5.28
N THR A 281 7.22 27.85 4.31
CA THR A 281 7.81 28.71 3.27
C THR A 281 7.27 28.36 1.88
N ASN A 282 7.19 29.34 0.99
CA ASN A 282 6.81 29.14 -0.41
C ASN A 282 7.99 28.65 -1.29
N GLU A 283 9.21 28.62 -0.77
CA GLU A 283 10.37 28.04 -1.48
C GLU A 283 10.28 26.51 -1.57
N ASN A 284 9.52 25.87 -0.67
CA ASN A 284 9.37 24.42 -0.63
C ASN A 284 8.09 23.98 -1.35
N PHE A 285 8.23 23.11 -2.36
CA PHE A 285 7.11 22.56 -3.13
C PHE A 285 6.05 21.86 -2.25
N GLU A 286 6.46 21.03 -1.30
CA GLU A 286 5.53 20.29 -0.44
C GLU A 286 4.72 21.22 0.44
N HIS A 287 5.32 22.33 0.92
CA HIS A 287 4.60 23.35 1.68
C HIS A 287 3.55 24.04 0.80
N CYS A 288 3.91 24.44 -0.43
CA CYS A 288 2.97 25.02 -1.38
C CYS A 288 1.79 24.07 -1.64
N LYS A 289 2.08 22.80 -1.99
CA LYS A 289 1.08 21.77 -2.23
C LYS A 289 0.17 21.55 -1.02
N TYR A 290 0.75 21.47 0.19
CA TYR A 290 -0.01 21.32 1.43
C TYR A 290 -0.98 22.47 1.66
N VAL A 291 -0.52 23.72 1.58
CA VAL A 291 -1.37 24.91 1.86
C VAL A 291 -2.53 24.97 0.89
N GLN A 292 -2.27 24.72 -0.39
CA GLN A 292 -3.29 24.72 -1.45
C GLN A 292 -4.35 23.64 -1.21
N ASN A 293 -3.91 22.41 -0.91
CA ASN A 293 -4.81 21.30 -0.62
C ASN A 293 -5.61 21.52 0.67
N GLN A 294 -4.98 22.03 1.73
CA GLN A 294 -5.61 22.27 3.01
C GLN A 294 -6.70 23.36 2.91
N ILE A 295 -6.42 24.45 2.18
CA ILE A 295 -7.40 25.52 1.95
C ILE A 295 -8.55 25.01 1.08
N ARG A 296 -8.27 24.26 0.01
CA ARG A 296 -9.31 23.60 -0.80
C ARG A 296 -10.19 22.70 0.06
N TRP A 297 -9.59 21.95 0.99
CA TRP A 297 -10.32 21.08 1.89
C TRP A 297 -11.24 21.86 2.85
N PHE A 298 -10.76 22.96 3.42
CA PHE A 298 -11.61 23.86 4.22
C PHE A 298 -12.79 24.42 3.41
N ARG A 299 -12.55 24.87 2.17
CA ARG A 299 -13.62 25.35 1.27
C ARG A 299 -14.65 24.29 0.94
N ARG A 300 -14.24 23.04 0.74
CA ARG A 300 -15.17 21.90 0.54
C ARG A 300 -16.07 21.63 1.74
N HIS A 301 -15.72 22.13 2.92
CA HIS A 301 -16.54 22.05 4.13
C HIS A 301 -17.24 23.37 4.49
N ASP A 302 -17.41 24.26 3.52
CA ASP A 302 -18.12 25.55 3.62
C ASP A 302 -17.41 26.61 4.49
N PHE A 303 -16.08 26.52 4.61
CA PHE A 303 -15.26 27.59 5.19
C PHE A 303 -14.64 28.44 4.08
N ASP A 304 -14.87 29.75 4.10
CA ASP A 304 -14.21 30.69 3.18
C ASP A 304 -13.79 31.95 3.93
N LEU A 305 -12.60 31.88 4.54
CA LEU A 305 -12.03 32.97 5.32
C LEU A 305 -11.22 33.92 4.40
N PRO A 306 -11.23 35.24 4.64
CA PRO A 306 -10.46 36.20 3.83
C PRO A 306 -8.96 35.88 3.70
N GLU A 307 -8.38 35.30 4.75
CA GLU A 307 -6.97 34.91 4.83
C GLU A 307 -6.60 33.82 3.81
N PHE A 308 -7.58 33.00 3.38
CA PHE A 308 -7.34 31.90 2.44
C PHE A 308 -6.79 32.41 1.11
N SER A 309 -7.36 33.49 0.57
CA SER A 309 -6.89 34.08 -0.69
C SER A 309 -5.45 34.59 -0.58
N ASN A 310 -5.08 35.19 0.55
CA ASN A 310 -3.71 35.64 0.78
C ASN A 310 -2.74 34.45 0.82
N LEU A 311 -3.09 33.38 1.55
CA LEU A 311 -2.27 32.19 1.66
C LEU A 311 -2.12 31.45 0.32
N THR A 312 -3.21 31.24 -0.43
CA THR A 312 -3.15 30.58 -1.74
C THR A 312 -2.35 31.38 -2.76
N ASN A 313 -2.27 32.71 -2.62
CA ASN A 313 -1.43 33.53 -3.49
C ASN A 313 0.04 33.53 -3.06
N ARG A 314 0.32 33.47 -1.75
CA ARG A 314 1.68 33.48 -1.21
C ARG A 314 2.40 32.14 -1.39
N PHE A 315 1.68 31.03 -1.25
CA PHE A 315 2.20 29.66 -1.35
C PHE A 315 2.08 29.10 -2.77
N VAL A 316 2.82 29.74 -3.68
CA VAL A 316 3.00 29.34 -5.08
C VAL A 316 4.47 29.48 -5.43
N ASN A 317 5.02 28.49 -6.12
CA ASN A 317 6.36 28.55 -6.72
C ASN A 317 6.36 27.82 -8.08
N GLU A 318 7.46 27.93 -8.83
CA GLU A 318 7.57 27.35 -10.17
C GLU A 318 7.35 25.83 -10.17
N THR A 319 7.88 25.11 -9.18
CA THR A 319 7.68 23.66 -9.04
C THR A 319 6.21 23.30 -8.83
N TYR A 320 5.47 24.08 -8.04
CA TYR A 320 4.03 23.90 -7.83
C TYR A 320 3.23 24.23 -9.11
N LEU A 321 3.64 25.25 -9.87
CA LEU A 321 3.02 25.56 -11.17
C LEU A 321 3.28 24.45 -12.20
N ALA A 322 4.48 23.88 -12.22
CA ALA A 322 4.81 22.72 -13.05
C ALA A 322 3.98 21.48 -12.62
N PHE A 323 3.83 21.25 -11.32
CA PHE A 323 2.96 20.20 -10.78
C PHE A 323 1.52 20.32 -11.29
N LEU A 324 0.93 21.52 -11.24
CA LEU A 324 -0.45 21.73 -11.71
C LEU A 324 -0.60 21.35 -13.19
N LYS A 325 0.42 21.58 -14.01
CA LYS A 325 0.42 21.25 -15.44
C LYS A 325 0.66 19.77 -15.71
N ILE A 326 1.56 19.13 -14.96
CA ILE A 326 1.97 17.73 -15.17
C ILE A 326 1.00 16.74 -14.54
N ASP A 327 0.36 17.08 -13.44
CA ASP A 327 -0.46 16.15 -12.66
C ASP A 327 -1.91 16.05 -13.19
N TRP A 328 -2.44 14.82 -13.28
CA TRP A 328 -3.83 14.56 -13.69
C TRP A 328 -4.74 14.45 -12.47
N ASP A 329 -5.37 15.55 -12.09
CA ASP A 329 -6.41 15.56 -11.06
C ASP A 329 -7.66 16.25 -11.59
N ARG A 330 -8.57 15.45 -12.15
CA ARG A 330 -9.86 15.92 -12.69
C ARG A 330 -10.72 16.63 -11.65
N PHE A 331 -10.58 16.31 -10.36
CA PHE A 331 -11.39 16.95 -9.32
C PHE A 331 -10.84 18.31 -8.93
N ARG A 332 -9.52 18.42 -8.83
CA ARG A 332 -8.83 19.70 -8.64
C ARG A 332 -9.01 20.61 -9.84
N ASP A 333 -8.76 20.08 -11.04
CA ASP A 333 -8.61 20.87 -12.26
C ASP A 333 -9.95 21.42 -12.76
N LYS A 334 -11.09 20.99 -12.21
CA LYS A 334 -12.38 21.68 -12.39
C LYS A 334 -12.38 23.12 -11.88
N GLU A 335 -11.43 23.51 -11.04
CA GLU A 335 -11.23 24.91 -10.64
C GLU A 335 -10.55 25.74 -11.75
N MET A 336 -9.93 25.08 -12.74
CA MET A 336 -9.13 25.71 -13.80
C MET A 336 -9.73 25.55 -15.20
N TYR A 337 -10.48 24.46 -15.43
CA TYR A 337 -11.13 24.17 -16.70
C TYR A 337 -12.61 23.89 -16.51
N GLU A 338 -13.39 24.35 -17.48
CA GLU A 338 -14.75 23.86 -17.71
C GLU A 338 -14.68 22.72 -18.75
N PHE A 339 -15.16 21.53 -18.37
CA PHE A 339 -15.26 20.37 -19.26
C PHE A 339 -16.44 19.48 -18.85
N ASP A 340 -17.11 18.91 -19.84
CA ASP A 340 -18.32 18.10 -19.62
C ASP A 340 -18.01 16.60 -19.52
N ASP A 341 -16.97 16.13 -20.21
CA ASP A 341 -16.57 14.72 -20.20
C ASP A 341 -15.07 14.49 -20.04
N PHE A 342 -14.69 13.23 -19.84
CA PHE A 342 -13.30 12.85 -19.60
C PHE A 342 -12.40 13.09 -20.81
N ARG A 343 -12.90 12.95 -22.04
CA ARG A 343 -12.09 13.10 -23.27
C ARG A 343 -11.74 14.55 -23.53
N GLU A 344 -12.68 15.44 -23.24
CA GLU A 344 -12.45 16.87 -23.31
C GLU A 344 -11.35 17.31 -22.34
N TYR A 345 -11.41 16.84 -21.09
CA TYR A 345 -10.35 17.08 -20.12
C TYR A 345 -8.98 16.59 -20.62
N GLU A 346 -8.89 15.35 -21.12
CA GLU A 346 -7.62 14.82 -21.65
C GLU A 346 -7.05 15.71 -22.76
N ARG A 347 -7.89 16.20 -23.67
CA ARG A 347 -7.47 17.10 -24.75
C ARG A 347 -6.98 18.46 -24.24
N LEU A 348 -7.70 19.06 -23.27
CA LEU A 348 -7.30 20.32 -22.65
C LEU A 348 -5.97 20.17 -21.90
N LYS A 349 -5.82 19.06 -21.18
CA LYS A 349 -4.62 18.76 -20.42
C LYS A 349 -3.40 18.55 -21.31
N GLU A 350 -3.55 17.76 -22.37
CA GLU A 350 -2.51 17.58 -23.38
C GLU A 350 -2.10 18.93 -24.00
N ALA A 351 -3.08 19.78 -24.39
CA ALA A 351 -2.80 21.08 -24.98
C ALA A 351 -2.04 22.03 -24.03
N GLU A 352 -2.39 22.04 -22.75
CA GLU A 352 -1.67 22.82 -21.74
C GLU A 352 -0.23 22.34 -21.59
N ILE A 353 0.00 21.03 -21.47
CA ILE A 353 1.33 20.45 -21.31
C ILE A 353 2.21 20.82 -22.51
N ARG A 354 1.71 20.58 -23.73
CA ARG A 354 2.42 20.89 -24.97
C ARG A 354 2.78 22.36 -25.07
N SER A 355 1.87 23.27 -24.71
CA SER A 355 2.13 24.71 -24.78
C SER A 355 3.03 25.22 -23.66
N SER A 356 3.06 24.55 -22.50
CA SER A 356 3.75 25.03 -21.30
C SER A 356 5.25 24.72 -21.25
N PHE A 357 5.70 23.65 -21.90
CA PHE A 357 7.07 23.16 -21.76
C PHE A 357 7.81 23.18 -23.10
N ILE A 358 7.99 24.37 -23.67
CA ILE A 358 8.77 24.57 -24.91
C ILE A 358 10.20 24.96 -24.56
N LEU A 359 11.13 24.04 -24.80
CA LEU A 359 12.52 24.12 -24.39
C LEU A 359 13.40 24.56 -25.55
N THR A 360 14.45 25.33 -25.25
CA THR A 360 15.30 25.96 -26.28
C THR A 360 16.78 25.63 -26.15
N ASN A 361 17.22 25.11 -25.02
CA ASN A 361 18.62 24.81 -24.71
C ASN A 361 18.75 23.68 -23.68
N GLU A 362 19.98 23.27 -23.41
CA GLU A 362 20.31 22.18 -22.49
C GLU A 362 19.96 22.50 -21.03
N ASP A 363 20.17 23.74 -20.58
CA ASP A 363 19.81 24.18 -19.23
C ASP A 363 18.32 24.01 -18.96
N GLY A 364 17.46 24.44 -19.90
CA GLY A 364 16.01 24.26 -19.80
C GLY A 364 15.56 22.80 -19.84
N ILE A 365 16.31 21.92 -20.52
CA ILE A 365 16.09 20.46 -20.48
C ILE A 365 16.41 19.91 -19.10
N ASN A 366 17.54 20.31 -18.52
CA ASN A 366 17.96 19.88 -17.19
C ASN A 366 16.95 20.34 -16.13
N ASP A 367 16.60 21.63 -16.13
CA ASP A 367 15.64 22.21 -15.16
C ASP A 367 14.27 21.52 -15.22
N PHE A 368 13.75 21.29 -16.44
CA PHE A 368 12.48 20.59 -16.62
C PHE A 368 12.57 19.14 -16.12
N TYR A 369 13.60 18.41 -16.52
CA TYR A 369 13.71 16.99 -16.21
C TYR A 369 13.92 16.73 -14.72
N ASP A 370 14.74 17.55 -14.06
CA ASP A 370 14.97 17.48 -12.61
C ASP A 370 13.67 17.80 -11.83
N THR A 371 12.92 18.81 -12.29
CA THR A 371 11.58 19.12 -11.76
C THR A 371 10.62 17.96 -11.97
N PHE A 372 10.60 17.36 -13.17
CA PHE A 372 9.74 16.23 -13.49
C PHE A 372 10.02 15.01 -12.60
N ILE A 373 11.30 14.66 -12.38
CA ILE A 373 11.69 13.58 -11.47
C ILE A 373 11.20 13.85 -10.05
N LEU A 374 11.43 15.06 -9.53
CA LEU A 374 10.97 15.44 -8.19
C LEU A 374 9.45 15.29 -8.05
N LEU A 375 8.69 15.72 -9.06
CA LEU A 375 7.23 15.64 -9.04
C LEU A 375 6.73 14.20 -9.15
N LYS A 376 7.32 13.40 -10.05
CA LYS A 376 6.95 11.98 -10.23
C LYS A 376 7.21 11.16 -8.95
N ASN A 377 8.31 11.45 -8.26
CA ASN A 377 8.68 10.76 -7.02
C ASN A 377 7.86 11.20 -5.79
N SER A 378 7.26 12.39 -5.83
CA SER A 378 6.42 12.94 -4.75
C SER A 378 4.92 12.70 -4.96
N ALA A 379 4.53 12.06 -6.06
CA ALA A 379 3.14 11.77 -6.38
C ALA A 379 2.70 10.42 -5.82
N ASP A 380 1.56 10.40 -5.11
CA ASP A 380 0.91 9.16 -4.65
C ASP A 380 0.41 8.31 -5.84
N ASN A 381 -0.02 8.97 -6.92
CA ASN A 381 -0.41 8.36 -8.19
C ASN A 381 0.33 9.05 -9.35
N ASN A 382 1.22 8.32 -10.00
CA ASN A 382 2.05 8.85 -11.09
C ASN A 382 1.74 8.22 -12.46
N TRP A 383 0.60 7.53 -12.61
CA TRP A 383 0.26 6.77 -13.82
C TRP A 383 0.32 7.61 -15.11
N ASN A 384 -0.11 8.87 -15.06
CA ASN A 384 -0.15 9.75 -16.23
C ASN A 384 1.12 10.61 -16.43
N TYR A 385 2.09 10.55 -15.52
CA TYR A 385 3.30 11.38 -15.64
C TYR A 385 4.11 11.04 -16.90
N ASN A 386 4.16 9.77 -17.27
CA ASN A 386 4.87 9.36 -18.48
C ASN A 386 4.16 9.86 -19.74
N ASN A 387 2.83 10.07 -19.70
CA ASN A 387 2.10 10.69 -20.81
C ASN A 387 2.49 12.17 -20.93
N ALA A 388 2.58 12.91 -19.80
CA ALA A 388 3.08 14.28 -19.82
C ALA A 388 4.49 14.36 -20.43
N LEU A 389 5.41 13.50 -19.98
CA LEU A 389 6.76 13.47 -20.52
C LEU A 389 6.77 13.15 -22.02
N ASP A 390 5.97 12.19 -22.48
CA ASP A 390 5.86 11.85 -23.91
C ASP A 390 5.35 13.05 -24.74
N PHE A 391 4.35 13.78 -24.24
CA PHE A 391 3.83 14.98 -24.91
C PHE A 391 4.87 16.11 -24.97
N VAL A 392 5.60 16.35 -23.87
CA VAL A 392 6.66 17.37 -23.85
C VAL A 392 7.77 17.00 -24.82
N ILE A 393 8.21 15.74 -24.83
CA ILE A 393 9.26 15.28 -25.75
C ILE A 393 8.78 15.40 -27.20
N ASP A 394 7.61 14.86 -27.53
CA ASP A 394 7.04 14.89 -28.88
C ASP A 394 6.87 16.33 -29.43
N GLU A 395 6.35 17.25 -28.61
CA GLU A 395 6.16 18.66 -29.00
C GLU A 395 7.50 19.35 -29.31
N ASN A 396 8.50 19.16 -28.43
CA ASN A 396 9.82 19.75 -28.64
C ASN A 396 10.56 19.09 -29.81
N PHE A 397 10.39 17.77 -30.00
CA PHE A 397 10.95 17.04 -31.13
C PHE A 397 10.38 17.55 -32.46
N THR A 398 9.07 17.78 -32.51
CA THR A 398 8.37 18.33 -33.68
C THR A 398 8.86 19.74 -34.04
N LYS A 399 9.15 20.57 -33.02
CA LYS A 399 9.67 21.93 -33.24
C LYS A 399 11.15 21.95 -33.59
N ASN A 400 11.95 21.11 -32.96
CA ASN A 400 13.39 21.05 -33.15
C ASN A 400 13.92 19.65 -32.84
N LEU A 401 14.33 18.94 -33.91
CA LEU A 401 14.91 17.60 -33.85
C LEU A 401 16.05 17.48 -32.82
N THR A 402 16.93 18.48 -32.74
CA THR A 402 18.08 18.45 -31.82
C THR A 402 17.64 18.52 -30.36
N ILE A 403 16.64 19.35 -30.04
CA ILE A 403 16.09 19.46 -28.68
C ILE A 403 15.35 18.18 -28.30
N GLY A 404 14.54 17.62 -29.21
CA GLY A 404 13.86 16.36 -28.99
C GLY A 404 14.82 15.19 -28.73
N LEU A 405 15.92 15.10 -29.51
CA LEU A 405 16.97 14.11 -29.29
C LEU A 405 17.71 14.34 -27.96
N ALA A 406 17.97 15.60 -27.59
CA ALA A 406 18.59 15.93 -26.31
C ALA A 406 17.71 15.53 -25.12
N LEU A 407 16.39 15.69 -25.20
CA LEU A 407 15.46 15.21 -24.17
C LEU A 407 15.49 13.68 -24.01
N LEU A 408 15.44 12.93 -25.12
CA LEU A 408 15.58 11.46 -25.06
C LEU A 408 16.95 11.06 -24.50
N THR A 409 18.01 11.80 -24.86
CA THR A 409 19.37 11.58 -24.34
C THR A 409 19.40 11.79 -22.83
N LYS A 410 18.78 12.85 -22.31
CA LYS A 410 18.70 13.13 -20.87
C LYS A 410 18.02 12.00 -20.10
N VAL A 411 16.96 11.40 -20.65
CA VAL A 411 16.31 10.22 -20.04
C VAL A 411 17.27 9.03 -19.97
N ILE A 412 17.98 8.76 -21.07
CA ILE A 412 18.95 7.65 -21.17
C ILE A 412 20.13 7.86 -20.20
N GLU A 413 20.67 9.07 -20.10
CA GLU A 413 21.78 9.41 -19.21
C GLU A 413 21.42 9.26 -17.73
N ASN A 414 20.14 9.39 -17.39
CA ASN A 414 19.60 9.14 -16.05
C ASN A 414 19.08 7.71 -15.89
N ASP A 415 19.60 6.75 -16.68
CA ASP A 415 19.24 5.33 -16.63
C ASP A 415 17.73 5.07 -16.66
N ASN A 416 16.96 5.96 -17.30
CA ASN A 416 15.50 5.88 -17.37
C ASN A 416 14.80 5.61 -16.01
N LEU A 417 15.28 6.24 -14.92
CA LEU A 417 14.72 6.09 -13.56
C LEU A 417 13.21 6.34 -13.46
N VAL A 418 12.64 7.06 -14.43
CA VAL A 418 11.20 7.37 -14.52
C VAL A 418 10.37 6.29 -15.21
N ASN A 419 10.97 5.17 -15.62
CA ASN A 419 10.33 4.08 -16.35
C ASN A 419 9.53 4.55 -17.58
N TYR A 420 10.09 5.53 -18.31
CA TYR A 420 9.46 6.09 -19.50
C TYR A 420 9.66 5.16 -20.70
N VAL A 421 8.64 5.04 -21.56
CA VAL A 421 8.70 4.36 -22.85
C VAL A 421 8.02 5.27 -23.89
N PRO A 422 8.74 5.80 -24.88
CA PRO A 422 8.18 6.74 -25.86
C PRO A 422 7.12 6.06 -26.70
N ARG A 423 5.89 6.59 -26.77
CA ARG A 423 4.82 6.06 -27.63
C ARG A 423 4.36 7.10 -28.64
N VAL A 424 3.88 8.24 -28.17
CA VAL A 424 3.41 9.35 -29.01
C VAL A 424 4.58 9.96 -29.78
N THR A 425 5.71 10.17 -29.10
CA THR A 425 6.95 10.62 -29.74
C THR A 425 7.33 9.67 -30.88
N PHE A 426 7.42 8.36 -30.65
CA PHE A 426 7.83 7.44 -31.72
C PHE A 426 6.78 7.32 -32.82
N ARG A 427 5.48 7.31 -32.47
CA ARG A 427 4.37 7.33 -33.42
C ARG A 427 4.49 8.49 -34.41
N ASN A 428 4.86 9.67 -33.95
CA ASN A 428 4.90 10.88 -34.78
C ASN A 428 6.26 11.07 -35.47
N GLN A 429 7.37 10.70 -34.83
CA GLN A 429 8.71 11.03 -35.31
C GLN A 429 9.34 9.95 -36.19
N LEU A 430 8.88 8.69 -36.16
CA LEU A 430 9.44 7.58 -36.95
C LEU A 430 8.83 7.48 -38.36
N LYS A 431 8.73 8.61 -39.07
CA LYS A 431 8.12 8.70 -40.42
C LYS A 431 9.10 8.90 -41.57
N VAL A 432 10.28 9.45 -41.27
CA VAL A 432 11.29 9.78 -42.28
C VAL A 432 12.63 9.20 -41.88
N GLU A 433 13.38 8.73 -42.88
CA GLU A 433 14.63 7.98 -42.70
C GLU A 433 15.65 8.70 -41.80
N ASN A 434 15.83 10.01 -41.96
CA ASN A 434 16.76 10.79 -41.13
C ASN A 434 16.41 10.73 -39.63
N SER A 435 15.13 10.90 -39.28
CA SER A 435 14.67 10.87 -37.89
C SER A 435 14.80 9.46 -37.30
N VAL A 436 14.36 8.46 -38.07
CA VAL A 436 14.45 7.04 -37.73
C VAL A 436 15.90 6.63 -37.43
N ASN A 437 16.83 6.99 -38.31
CA ASN A 437 18.26 6.66 -38.15
C ASN A 437 18.87 7.34 -36.92
N GLN A 438 18.51 8.59 -36.65
CA GLN A 438 19.04 9.32 -35.48
C GLN A 438 18.50 8.77 -34.16
N ILE A 439 17.20 8.47 -34.08
CA ILE A 439 16.57 7.86 -32.90
C ILE A 439 17.13 6.46 -32.67
N TRP A 440 17.19 5.62 -33.72
CA TRP A 440 17.72 4.27 -33.60
C TRP A 440 19.18 4.28 -33.14
N LYS A 441 20.01 5.14 -33.73
CA LYS A 441 21.40 5.32 -33.30
C LYS A 441 21.49 5.80 -31.84
N LEU A 442 20.56 6.64 -31.37
CA LEU A 442 20.53 7.08 -29.98
C LEU A 442 20.25 5.90 -29.03
N ILE A 443 19.20 5.12 -29.29
CA ILE A 443 18.82 3.95 -28.48
C ILE A 443 19.98 2.94 -28.40
N GLN A 444 20.69 2.72 -29.51
CA GLN A 444 21.78 1.74 -29.56
C GLN A 444 23.08 2.18 -28.87
N ARG A 445 23.28 3.48 -28.56
CA ARG A 445 24.54 4.00 -28.00
C ARG A 445 24.86 3.50 -26.59
N SER A 446 23.84 3.33 -25.76
CA SER A 446 23.99 3.06 -24.34
C SER A 446 23.13 1.87 -23.92
N GLN A 447 23.49 1.27 -22.79
CA GLN A 447 22.60 0.39 -22.03
C GLN A 447 21.91 1.24 -20.96
N PHE A 448 20.62 1.04 -20.78
CA PHE A 448 19.81 1.77 -19.80
C PHE A 448 18.56 0.95 -19.44
N GLU A 449 17.94 1.26 -18.31
CA GLU A 449 16.73 0.56 -17.85
C GLU A 449 15.58 0.64 -18.88
N ASN A 450 14.95 -0.51 -19.16
CA ASN A 450 13.88 -0.67 -20.15
C ASN A 450 14.25 -0.35 -21.61
N LYS A 451 15.53 -0.45 -21.98
CA LYS A 451 15.98 -0.27 -23.37
C LYS A 451 15.20 -1.14 -24.36
N GLU A 452 14.98 -2.41 -24.04
CA GLU A 452 14.26 -3.34 -24.92
C GLU A 452 12.81 -2.88 -25.13
N LEU A 453 12.18 -2.21 -24.15
CA LEU A 453 10.85 -1.64 -24.32
C LEU A 453 10.83 -0.43 -25.26
N TRP A 454 11.91 0.37 -25.28
CA TRP A 454 12.08 1.43 -26.28
C TRP A 454 12.26 0.85 -27.68
N GLU A 455 13.05 -0.22 -27.79
CA GLU A 455 13.23 -0.94 -29.06
C GLU A 455 11.89 -1.52 -29.56
N LEU A 456 11.11 -2.19 -28.69
CA LEU A 456 9.76 -2.67 -29.03
C LEU A 456 8.83 -1.54 -29.49
N SER A 457 8.80 -0.42 -28.75
CA SER A 457 7.99 0.73 -29.15
C SER A 457 8.44 1.34 -30.49
N PHE A 458 9.75 1.33 -30.78
CA PHE A 458 10.27 1.76 -32.06
C PHE A 458 9.72 0.89 -33.21
N TYR A 459 9.72 -0.44 -33.04
CA TYR A 459 9.17 -1.37 -34.03
C TYR A 459 7.65 -1.21 -34.22
N ASP A 460 6.91 -0.91 -33.15
CA ASP A 460 5.47 -0.67 -33.24
C ASP A 460 5.10 0.53 -34.11
N TYR A 461 5.98 1.55 -34.16
CA TYR A 461 5.64 2.87 -34.70
C TYR A 461 6.41 3.31 -35.96
N ILE A 462 7.49 2.61 -36.33
CA ILE A 462 8.22 2.88 -37.57
C ILE A 462 7.28 2.81 -38.78
N ASP A 463 7.47 3.71 -39.76
CA ASP A 463 6.70 3.70 -40.99
C ASP A 463 6.92 2.43 -41.82
N ASP A 464 5.85 1.89 -42.41
CA ASP A 464 5.86 0.66 -43.22
C ASP A 464 6.86 0.72 -44.39
N THR A 465 7.06 1.91 -44.97
CA THR A 465 7.98 2.11 -46.11
C THR A 465 9.46 1.94 -45.72
N LEU A 466 9.77 2.00 -44.43
CA LEU A 466 11.13 1.89 -43.89
C LEU A 466 11.41 0.51 -43.27
N ILE A 467 10.41 -0.37 -43.21
CA ILE A 467 10.57 -1.75 -42.72
C ILE A 467 11.45 -2.54 -43.71
N ASN A 468 12.46 -3.21 -43.18
CA ASN A 468 13.39 -4.04 -43.93
C ASN A 468 13.80 -5.29 -43.13
N ASN A 469 14.54 -6.21 -43.77
CA ASN A 469 14.99 -7.44 -43.14
C ASN A 469 15.93 -7.23 -41.95
N GLU A 470 16.80 -6.20 -41.99
CA GLU A 470 17.73 -5.90 -40.90
C GLU A 470 16.98 -5.50 -39.62
N LEU A 471 15.88 -4.75 -39.75
CA LEU A 471 15.02 -4.39 -38.62
C LEU A 471 14.23 -5.60 -38.10
N ALA A 472 13.79 -6.51 -38.96
CA ALA A 472 13.16 -7.77 -38.54
C ALA A 472 14.13 -8.66 -37.76
N ASP A 473 15.41 -8.73 -38.18
CA ASP A 473 16.46 -9.42 -37.44
C ASP A 473 16.78 -8.73 -36.12
N SER A 474 16.77 -7.39 -36.11
CA SER A 474 16.98 -6.60 -34.90
C SER A 474 15.87 -6.83 -33.86
N LEU A 475 14.61 -6.92 -34.29
CA LEU A 475 13.48 -7.25 -33.41
C LEU A 475 13.65 -8.61 -32.71
N ILE A 476 14.09 -9.64 -33.45
CA ILE A 476 14.39 -10.96 -32.87
C ILE A 476 15.51 -10.83 -31.83
N ASN A 477 16.55 -10.04 -32.13
CA ASN A 477 17.67 -9.79 -31.22
C ASN A 477 17.27 -8.97 -29.99
N THR A 478 16.32 -8.06 -30.09
CA THR A 478 15.74 -7.35 -28.94
C THR A 478 15.07 -8.35 -28.01
N ILE A 479 14.16 -9.17 -28.54
CA ILE A 479 13.43 -10.17 -27.74
C ILE A 479 14.38 -11.19 -27.11
N SER A 480 15.49 -11.54 -27.79
CA SER A 480 16.46 -12.50 -27.26
C SER A 480 17.22 -11.97 -26.05
N LYS A 481 17.42 -10.65 -25.96
CA LYS A 481 18.08 -9.96 -24.85
C LYS A 481 17.15 -9.69 -23.67
N MET A 482 15.83 -9.68 -23.88
CA MET A 482 14.87 -9.46 -22.80
C MET A 482 14.99 -10.56 -21.74
N ASN A 483 15.16 -10.15 -20.50
CA ASN A 483 15.33 -11.04 -19.35
C ASN A 483 14.30 -10.77 -18.23
N LYS A 484 13.51 -9.70 -18.33
CA LYS A 484 12.45 -9.35 -17.38
C LYS A 484 11.09 -9.81 -17.91
N PRO A 485 10.15 -10.18 -17.01
CA PRO A 485 8.79 -10.47 -17.39
C PRO A 485 8.17 -9.28 -18.14
N ASN A 486 7.66 -9.52 -19.34
CA ASN A 486 7.00 -8.51 -20.15
C ASN A 486 6.05 -9.15 -21.17
N THR A 487 4.97 -8.45 -21.52
CA THR A 487 4.04 -8.88 -22.56
C THR A 487 4.37 -8.24 -23.90
N ILE A 488 4.54 -9.07 -24.92
CA ILE A 488 4.83 -8.65 -26.29
C ILE A 488 3.52 -8.61 -27.07
N HIS A 489 3.20 -7.45 -27.65
CA HIS A 489 2.02 -7.24 -28.47
C HIS A 489 2.38 -7.42 -29.95
N PHE A 490 1.68 -8.32 -30.65
CA PHE A 490 2.00 -8.66 -32.03
C PHE A 490 1.17 -7.91 -33.08
N ASP A 491 0.07 -7.25 -32.67
CA ASP A 491 -0.84 -6.52 -33.57
C ASP A 491 -0.12 -5.51 -34.49
N ARG A 492 0.93 -4.84 -33.97
CA ARG A 492 1.74 -3.88 -34.75
C ARG A 492 2.97 -4.50 -35.41
N LEU A 493 3.36 -5.69 -35.00
CA LEU A 493 4.53 -6.40 -35.53
C LEU A 493 4.18 -7.22 -36.77
N GLU A 494 2.89 -7.49 -37.05
CA GLU A 494 2.43 -8.21 -38.24
C GLU A 494 2.93 -7.58 -39.55
N ARG A 495 3.15 -6.27 -39.53
CA ARG A 495 3.70 -5.46 -40.63
C ARG A 495 5.06 -5.97 -41.11
N PHE A 496 5.87 -6.57 -40.22
CA PHE A 496 7.18 -7.13 -40.52
C PHE A 496 7.10 -8.47 -41.27
N LEU A 497 5.94 -9.14 -41.30
CA LEU A 497 5.76 -10.37 -42.09
C LEU A 497 5.94 -10.12 -43.60
N LYS A 498 5.74 -8.87 -44.07
CA LYS A 498 5.98 -8.46 -45.46
C LYS A 498 7.43 -8.70 -45.91
N VAL A 499 8.39 -8.51 -45.00
CA VAL A 499 9.82 -8.69 -45.28
C VAL A 499 10.33 -10.03 -44.76
N LYS A 500 9.76 -10.53 -43.66
CA LYS A 500 10.13 -11.80 -43.03
C LYS A 500 8.89 -12.64 -42.67
N PRO A 501 8.35 -13.43 -43.61
CA PRO A 501 7.08 -14.15 -43.43
C PRO A 501 7.02 -15.14 -42.27
N ASN A 502 8.16 -15.69 -41.85
CA ASN A 502 8.24 -16.64 -40.73
C ASN A 502 8.60 -15.99 -39.39
N LEU A 503 8.52 -14.67 -39.27
CA LEU A 503 8.96 -13.94 -38.08
C LEU A 503 8.24 -14.39 -36.81
N PHE A 504 6.92 -14.58 -36.85
CA PHE A 504 6.15 -14.92 -35.65
C PHE A 504 6.48 -16.32 -35.14
N GLN A 505 6.66 -17.30 -36.04
CA GLN A 505 7.19 -18.62 -35.69
C GLN A 505 8.56 -18.53 -35.00
N LEU A 506 9.47 -17.71 -35.53
CA LEU A 506 10.81 -17.52 -34.96
C LEU A 506 10.75 -16.88 -33.55
N ILE A 507 9.92 -15.86 -33.38
CA ILE A 507 9.73 -15.20 -32.09
C ILE A 507 9.06 -16.14 -31.09
N LEU A 508 8.03 -16.90 -31.48
CA LEU A 508 7.35 -17.86 -30.62
C LEU A 508 8.33 -18.92 -30.10
N LYS A 509 9.17 -19.46 -30.99
CA LYS A 509 10.24 -20.39 -30.61
C LYS A 509 11.20 -19.77 -29.60
N LEU A 510 11.65 -18.56 -29.87
CA LEU A 510 12.57 -17.82 -28.99
C LEU A 510 11.97 -17.58 -27.59
N ILE A 511 10.72 -17.09 -27.51
CA ILE A 511 10.01 -16.86 -26.25
C ILE A 511 9.89 -18.17 -25.47
N THR A 512 9.45 -19.24 -26.15
CA THR A 512 9.23 -20.55 -25.53
C THR A 512 10.52 -21.12 -24.96
N ASP A 513 11.61 -21.09 -25.74
CA ASP A 513 12.93 -21.57 -25.34
C ASP A 513 13.49 -20.74 -24.17
N LYS A 514 13.34 -19.42 -24.19
CA LYS A 514 13.83 -18.55 -23.11
C LYS A 514 13.08 -18.77 -21.81
N ASN A 515 11.76 -18.85 -21.88
CA ASN A 515 10.95 -19.11 -20.68
C ASN A 515 11.28 -20.46 -20.05
N GLU A 516 11.56 -21.48 -20.86
CA GLU A 516 11.94 -22.81 -20.37
C GLU A 516 13.36 -22.84 -19.77
N LYS A 517 14.34 -22.21 -20.45
CA LYS A 517 15.76 -22.30 -20.07
C LYS A 517 16.19 -21.27 -19.04
N GLU A 518 15.64 -20.06 -19.12
CA GLU A 518 16.09 -18.89 -18.36
C GLU A 518 15.04 -18.41 -17.36
N GLY A 519 13.79 -18.87 -17.44
CA GLY A 519 12.71 -18.42 -16.56
C GLY A 519 12.32 -16.95 -16.76
N SER A 520 12.54 -16.38 -17.95
CA SER A 520 12.32 -14.94 -18.23
C SER A 520 10.86 -14.49 -18.11
N ARG A 521 9.89 -15.43 -18.16
CA ARG A 521 8.44 -15.17 -18.14
C ARG A 521 7.97 -14.12 -19.15
N LEU A 522 8.53 -14.16 -20.36
CA LEU A 522 8.05 -13.39 -21.50
C LEU A 522 6.66 -13.89 -21.92
N GLN A 523 5.75 -12.95 -22.11
CA GLN A 523 4.36 -13.20 -22.36
C GLN A 523 3.95 -12.77 -23.77
N VAL A 524 2.98 -13.46 -24.35
CA VAL A 524 2.25 -12.99 -25.53
C VAL A 524 0.86 -12.52 -25.12
N TRP A 525 0.28 -11.57 -25.85
CA TRP A 525 -1.05 -11.06 -25.55
C TRP A 525 -2.13 -12.15 -25.66
N MET A 526 -3.25 -11.98 -24.94
CA MET A 526 -4.29 -13.02 -24.75
C MET A 526 -4.91 -13.56 -26.05
N ASP A 527 -4.94 -12.76 -27.11
CA ASP A 527 -5.53 -13.12 -28.40
C ASP A 527 -4.47 -13.53 -29.45
N PHE A 528 -3.21 -13.68 -29.06
CA PHE A 528 -2.11 -13.98 -29.97
C PHE A 528 -2.36 -15.24 -30.79
N PHE A 529 -2.74 -16.34 -30.12
CA PHE A 529 -2.99 -17.62 -30.78
C PHE A 529 -4.26 -17.61 -31.61
N SER A 530 -5.28 -16.81 -31.27
CA SER A 530 -6.51 -16.75 -32.04
C SER A 530 -6.38 -15.88 -33.29
N LYS A 531 -5.68 -14.73 -33.19
CA LYS A 531 -5.47 -13.79 -34.30
C LYS A 531 -4.39 -14.22 -35.27
N HIS A 532 -3.33 -14.85 -34.77
CA HIS A 532 -2.11 -15.06 -35.56
C HIS A 532 -1.77 -16.54 -35.79
N PHE A 533 -2.71 -17.46 -35.55
CA PHE A 533 -2.48 -18.91 -35.69
C PHE A 533 -1.80 -19.30 -37.00
N GLU A 534 -2.30 -18.77 -38.13
CA GLU A 534 -1.78 -19.06 -39.48
C GLU A 534 -0.33 -18.57 -39.69
N ASN A 535 0.13 -17.60 -38.88
CA ASN A 535 1.47 -17.04 -38.95
C ASN A 535 2.47 -17.76 -38.02
N LEU A 536 2.04 -18.76 -37.24
CA LEU A 536 2.89 -19.50 -36.30
C LEU A 536 3.65 -20.67 -36.95
N GLY A 537 3.34 -20.98 -38.21
CA GLY A 537 3.94 -22.08 -38.97
C GLY A 537 3.34 -23.45 -38.63
N ASP A 538 3.92 -24.51 -39.21
CA ASP A 538 3.36 -25.87 -39.15
C ASP A 538 3.85 -26.70 -37.95
N ASP A 539 4.72 -26.14 -37.09
CA ASP A 539 5.24 -26.81 -35.90
C ASP A 539 4.20 -26.76 -34.78
N ILE A 540 3.20 -27.65 -34.87
CA ILE A 540 2.09 -27.71 -33.92
C ILE A 540 2.57 -27.99 -32.50
N GLU A 541 3.63 -28.78 -32.33
CA GLU A 541 4.19 -29.11 -31.02
C GLU A 541 4.79 -27.86 -30.34
N LEU A 542 5.46 -27.00 -31.09
CA LEU A 542 5.88 -25.69 -30.58
C LEU A 542 4.68 -24.84 -30.12
N ILE A 543 3.60 -24.79 -30.92
CA ILE A 543 2.41 -23.98 -30.63
C ILE A 543 1.74 -24.47 -29.33
N LYS A 544 1.52 -25.78 -29.22
CA LYS A 544 0.95 -26.41 -28.01
C LYS A 544 1.79 -26.12 -26.76
N LYS A 545 3.10 -26.32 -26.86
CA LYS A 545 4.05 -26.06 -25.77
C LYS A 545 4.02 -24.59 -25.34
N ALA A 546 4.06 -23.68 -26.31
CA ALA A 546 4.00 -22.25 -26.04
C ALA A 546 2.68 -21.87 -25.39
N TYR A 547 1.54 -22.39 -25.87
CA TYR A 547 0.22 -22.11 -25.31
C TYR A 547 0.14 -22.53 -23.83
N ILE A 548 0.52 -23.77 -23.52
CA ILE A 548 0.53 -24.29 -22.14
C ILE A 548 1.39 -23.38 -21.25
N GLN A 549 2.59 -23.04 -21.72
CA GLN A 549 3.50 -22.17 -20.98
C GLN A 549 2.88 -20.80 -20.70
N GLN A 550 2.19 -20.19 -21.67
CA GLN A 550 1.55 -18.88 -21.51
C GLN A 550 0.38 -18.93 -20.53
N ASN A 551 -0.44 -19.99 -20.59
CA ASN A 551 -1.52 -20.23 -19.63
C ASN A 551 -1.01 -20.35 -18.19
N LEU A 552 0.13 -21.03 -17.99
CA LEU A 552 0.73 -21.18 -16.66
C LEU A 552 1.38 -19.88 -16.14
N ILE A 553 1.85 -19.01 -17.04
CA ILE A 553 2.50 -17.75 -16.67
C ILE A 553 1.48 -16.66 -16.31
N GLN A 554 0.32 -16.64 -16.96
CA GLN A 554 -0.63 -15.52 -16.98
C GLN A 554 -2.00 -15.88 -16.36
N HIS A 555 -2.44 -15.13 -15.36
CA HIS A 555 -3.81 -15.21 -14.85
C HIS A 555 -4.79 -14.63 -15.89
N HIS A 556 -5.78 -15.42 -16.32
CA HIS A 556 -6.80 -15.07 -17.33
C HIS A 556 -6.33 -15.02 -18.80
N PHE A 557 -5.22 -15.69 -19.14
CA PHE A 557 -4.84 -15.89 -20.53
C PHE A 557 -5.89 -16.68 -21.31
N ASP A 558 -6.18 -16.22 -22.53
CA ASP A 558 -7.21 -16.78 -23.43
C ASP A 558 -8.53 -17.16 -22.71
N TYR A 559 -9.06 -16.23 -21.90
CA TYR A 559 -10.26 -16.46 -21.08
C TYR A 559 -11.47 -17.00 -21.87
N GLN A 560 -11.59 -16.64 -23.16
CA GLN A 560 -12.67 -17.10 -24.04
C GLN A 560 -12.32 -18.38 -24.83
N GLY A 561 -11.14 -18.96 -24.62
CA GLY A 561 -10.65 -20.18 -25.27
C GLY A 561 -10.49 -20.08 -26.79
N GLN A 562 -10.39 -18.87 -27.34
CA GLN A 562 -10.39 -18.69 -28.80
C GLN A 562 -9.07 -19.18 -29.42
N GLY A 563 -7.96 -18.97 -28.73
CA GLY A 563 -6.65 -19.52 -29.13
C GLY A 563 -6.62 -21.03 -28.97
N PHE A 564 -7.14 -21.53 -27.83
CA PHE A 564 -7.30 -22.96 -27.57
C PHE A 564 -8.05 -23.68 -28.68
N LEU A 565 -9.17 -23.10 -29.13
CA LEU A 565 -10.00 -23.64 -30.20
C LEU A 565 -9.26 -23.74 -31.53
N GLN A 566 -8.36 -22.81 -31.86
CA GLN A 566 -7.57 -22.93 -33.08
C GLN A 566 -6.62 -24.14 -33.02
N ILE A 567 -6.05 -24.43 -31.85
CA ILE A 567 -5.20 -25.60 -31.66
C ILE A 567 -6.03 -26.89 -31.78
N LEU A 568 -7.20 -26.97 -31.12
CA LEU A 568 -8.05 -28.16 -31.17
C LEU A 568 -8.59 -28.50 -32.56
N LYS A 569 -8.79 -27.50 -33.43
CA LYS A 569 -9.20 -27.73 -34.83
C LYS A 569 -8.12 -28.47 -35.63
N VAL A 570 -6.85 -28.32 -35.24
CA VAL A 570 -5.71 -28.99 -35.88
C VAL A 570 -5.41 -30.31 -35.17
N ASP A 571 -5.37 -30.30 -33.84
CA ASP A 571 -5.12 -31.48 -33.03
C ASP A 571 -5.98 -31.49 -31.76
N LYS A 572 -6.99 -32.36 -31.76
CA LYS A 572 -7.89 -32.54 -30.62
C LYS A 572 -7.20 -33.12 -29.40
N ASN A 573 -6.14 -33.91 -29.57
CA ASN A 573 -5.43 -34.55 -28.46
C ASN A 573 -4.76 -33.52 -27.54
N PHE A 574 -4.57 -32.29 -28.01
CA PHE A 574 -4.07 -31.19 -27.19
C PHE A 574 -4.90 -30.96 -25.93
N LEU A 575 -6.21 -31.24 -25.94
CA LEU A 575 -7.04 -31.12 -24.73
C LEU A 575 -6.54 -32.04 -23.61
N ILE A 576 -6.11 -33.26 -23.95
CA ILE A 576 -5.55 -34.22 -23.00
C ILE A 576 -4.21 -33.70 -22.49
N GLU A 577 -3.30 -33.31 -23.40
CA GLU A 577 -1.98 -32.77 -23.06
C GLU A 577 -2.06 -31.54 -22.16
N PHE A 578 -3.03 -30.65 -22.42
CA PHE A 578 -3.27 -29.46 -21.62
C PHE A 578 -3.71 -29.82 -20.20
N VAL A 579 -4.71 -30.68 -20.05
CA VAL A 579 -5.19 -31.10 -18.71
C VAL A 579 -4.09 -31.83 -17.94
N GLU A 580 -3.30 -32.68 -18.61
CA GLU A 580 -2.12 -33.30 -17.99
C GLU A 580 -1.15 -32.25 -17.43
N SER A 581 -0.87 -31.19 -18.20
CA SER A 581 0.07 -30.14 -17.80
C SER A 581 -0.35 -29.37 -16.54
N LEU A 582 -1.66 -29.25 -16.27
CA LEU A 582 -2.17 -28.58 -15.08
C LEU A 582 -1.83 -29.34 -13.79
N TYR A 583 -1.88 -30.68 -13.84
CA TYR A 583 -1.47 -31.53 -12.72
C TYR A 583 0.05 -31.49 -12.49
N PHE A 584 0.85 -31.47 -13.55
CA PHE A 584 2.31 -31.43 -13.43
C PHE A 584 2.84 -30.10 -12.89
N SER A 585 2.22 -28.98 -13.26
CA SER A 585 2.74 -27.65 -12.97
C SER A 585 2.42 -27.11 -11.58
N THR A 586 1.40 -27.65 -10.90
CA THR A 586 0.87 -27.08 -9.67
C THR A 586 1.20 -27.88 -8.40
N GLU A 587 1.81 -29.07 -8.52
CA GLU A 587 1.89 -30.09 -7.45
C GLU A 587 0.53 -30.34 -6.75
N ARG A 588 -0.59 -29.91 -7.38
CA ARG A 588 -1.92 -30.05 -6.81
C ARG A 588 -2.42 -31.45 -7.08
N HIS A 589 -3.03 -32.02 -6.06
CA HIS A 589 -3.77 -33.27 -6.15
C HIS A 589 -5.25 -33.06 -6.54
N SER A 590 -5.66 -31.83 -6.83
CA SER A 590 -6.98 -31.52 -7.39
C SER A 590 -6.97 -30.21 -8.19
N LEU A 591 -7.74 -30.17 -9.28
CA LEU A 591 -8.02 -28.97 -10.07
C LEU A 591 -9.26 -28.19 -9.56
N GLY A 592 -9.88 -28.63 -8.45
CA GLY A 592 -11.05 -27.97 -7.86
C GLY A 592 -10.76 -26.53 -7.40
N GLY A 593 -11.49 -25.58 -7.97
CA GLY A 593 -11.42 -24.14 -7.64
C GLY A 593 -10.81 -23.23 -8.71
N ASP A 594 -10.21 -23.78 -9.77
CA ASP A 594 -9.77 -22.98 -10.92
C ASP A 594 -10.98 -22.69 -11.84
N GLN A 595 -11.49 -21.46 -11.79
CA GLN A 595 -12.70 -21.00 -12.48
C GLN A 595 -12.49 -20.74 -13.99
N SER A 596 -11.78 -21.60 -14.72
CA SER A 596 -11.71 -21.49 -16.18
C SER A 596 -12.89 -22.24 -16.81
N ASP A 597 -13.95 -21.52 -17.16
CA ASP A 597 -15.07 -22.05 -17.95
C ASP A 597 -14.55 -22.56 -19.30
N MET A 598 -14.51 -23.90 -19.46
CA MET A 598 -14.06 -24.56 -20.70
C MET A 598 -15.23 -24.95 -21.63
N SER A 599 -16.43 -24.41 -21.44
CA SER A 599 -17.61 -24.74 -22.26
C SER A 599 -17.38 -24.53 -23.76
N TYR A 600 -16.43 -23.68 -24.14
CA TYR A 600 -16.04 -23.47 -25.53
C TYR A 600 -15.56 -24.75 -26.24
N VAL A 601 -15.03 -25.77 -25.54
CA VAL A 601 -14.53 -27.02 -26.18
C VAL A 601 -15.61 -27.79 -26.92
N TRP A 602 -16.88 -27.62 -26.53
CA TRP A 602 -18.04 -28.23 -27.20
C TRP A 602 -18.25 -27.73 -28.63
N ASN A 603 -17.59 -26.63 -29.03
CA ASN A 603 -17.64 -26.12 -30.40
C ASN A 603 -16.73 -26.90 -31.37
N VAL A 604 -15.98 -27.90 -30.91
CA VAL A 604 -15.11 -28.73 -31.74
C VAL A 604 -15.87 -29.97 -32.21
N ASP A 605 -15.98 -30.15 -33.52
CA ASP A 605 -16.70 -31.29 -34.10
C ASP A 605 -16.08 -32.63 -33.68
N ASN A 606 -16.88 -33.58 -33.20
CA ASN A 606 -16.44 -34.91 -32.75
C ASN A 606 -15.36 -34.85 -31.65
N ILE A 607 -15.58 -34.06 -30.60
CA ILE A 607 -14.66 -33.91 -29.44
C ILE A 607 -14.94 -34.93 -28.33
N GLU A 608 -16.07 -35.64 -28.40
CA GLU A 608 -16.58 -36.52 -27.35
C GLU A 608 -15.59 -37.61 -26.94
N ASP A 609 -14.93 -38.27 -27.91
CA ASP A 609 -13.93 -39.31 -27.64
C ASP A 609 -12.70 -38.79 -26.88
N THR A 610 -12.33 -37.53 -27.12
CA THR A 610 -11.25 -36.84 -26.40
C THR A 610 -11.70 -36.45 -24.99
N LEU A 611 -12.93 -35.97 -24.84
CA LEU A 611 -13.49 -35.62 -23.52
C LEU A 611 -13.59 -36.84 -22.60
N ILE A 612 -13.97 -38.01 -23.13
CA ILE A 612 -13.97 -39.26 -22.35
C ILE A 612 -12.58 -39.53 -21.78
N GLN A 613 -11.52 -39.41 -22.59
CA GLN A 613 -10.15 -39.62 -22.12
C GLN A 613 -9.72 -38.58 -21.07
N VAL A 614 -10.16 -37.33 -21.21
CA VAL A 614 -9.92 -36.28 -20.21
C VAL A 614 -10.62 -36.61 -18.89
N PHE A 615 -11.86 -37.09 -18.94
CA PHE A 615 -12.60 -37.51 -17.74
C PHE A 615 -11.93 -38.69 -17.06
N ASP A 616 -11.49 -39.69 -17.83
CA ASP A 616 -10.74 -40.84 -17.31
C ASP A 616 -9.42 -40.40 -16.65
N LEU A 617 -8.69 -39.47 -17.28
CA LEU A 617 -7.45 -38.88 -16.74
C LEU A 617 -7.70 -38.14 -15.42
N VAL A 618 -8.75 -37.32 -15.34
CA VAL A 618 -9.10 -36.59 -14.11
C VAL A 618 -9.50 -37.57 -13.01
N ILE A 619 -10.32 -38.59 -13.32
CA ILE A 619 -10.69 -39.64 -12.36
C ILE A 619 -9.47 -40.38 -11.81
N GLU A 620 -8.46 -40.63 -12.65
CA GLU A 620 -7.22 -41.29 -12.22
C GLU A 620 -6.37 -40.40 -11.29
N LYS A 621 -6.33 -39.08 -11.54
CA LYS A 621 -5.40 -38.15 -10.88
C LYS A 621 -5.99 -37.36 -9.71
N ASP A 622 -7.29 -37.06 -9.68
CA ASP A 622 -7.90 -36.24 -8.64
C ASP A 622 -8.12 -37.01 -7.33
N LEU A 623 -7.73 -36.40 -6.21
CA LEU A 623 -8.06 -36.92 -4.87
C LEU A 623 -9.48 -36.51 -4.46
N TYR A 624 -10.30 -37.49 -4.09
CA TYR A 624 -11.64 -37.23 -3.59
C TYR A 624 -11.62 -36.69 -2.15
N PHE A 625 -11.88 -35.39 -1.98
CA PHE A 625 -11.93 -34.71 -0.67
C PHE A 625 -13.35 -34.51 -0.10
N GLY A 626 -14.40 -34.89 -0.84
CA GLY A 626 -15.80 -34.75 -0.41
C GLY A 626 -16.72 -34.21 -1.52
N ILE A 627 -17.85 -33.60 -1.14
CA ILE A 627 -18.78 -32.94 -2.09
C ILE A 627 -18.27 -31.52 -2.34
N LEU A 628 -17.54 -31.35 -3.44
CA LEU A 628 -17.01 -30.07 -3.93
C LEU A 628 -17.37 -29.90 -5.41
N GLU A 629 -17.24 -28.68 -5.94
CA GLU A 629 -17.31 -28.46 -7.38
C GLU A 629 -16.16 -29.20 -8.08
N HIS A 630 -16.48 -29.98 -9.10
CA HIS A 630 -15.52 -30.81 -9.84
C HIS A 630 -15.05 -30.07 -11.10
N TYR A 631 -13.77 -30.19 -11.45
CA TYR A 631 -13.19 -29.52 -12.63
C TYR A 631 -13.95 -29.84 -13.93
N CYS A 632 -14.45 -31.08 -14.08
CA CYS A 632 -15.25 -31.50 -15.23
C CYS A 632 -16.72 -31.05 -15.19
N ASN A 633 -17.16 -30.28 -14.19
CA ASN A 633 -18.46 -29.62 -14.22
C ASN A 633 -18.39 -28.41 -15.18
N VAL A 634 -18.33 -28.71 -16.47
CA VAL A 634 -18.40 -27.74 -17.58
C VAL A 634 -19.85 -27.47 -17.94
#